data_AF-A0A8C3UT81-F1
#
_entry.id   AF-A0A8C3UT81-F1
#
_cell.length_a   1.000
_cell.length_b   1.000
_cell.length_c   1.000
_cell.angle_alpha   90.00
_cell.angle_beta   90.00
_cell.angle_gamma   90.00
#
_symmetry.space_group_name_H-M   'P 1'
#
loop_
_entity.id
_entity.type
_entity.pdbx_description
1 polymer ?
#
loop_
_entity_poly.entity_id
_entity_poly.type
_entity_poly.pdbx_seq_one_letter_code
_entity_poly.pdbx_strand_id
1 'polypeptide(L)'
;MADAAARRAVAELPLLRAPAGPRDREGWAERLREEYRALIQYVENNKRADTDWFRLESNPEGTRWFGRCWYIHELLKYEFNIEFEIPVTYPGTAPEIAIPELDGKTAKMYRGGKICLSDHFKPLWARNVPKFGLAHLMALGLGPWLAVEIPDLISKGLIQHKDK
;
A
#
# COMPACT_ATOMS: atom_id res chain seq x y z
N MET A 1 -6.95 4.21 18.97
CA MET A 1 -7.71 4.98 17.96
C MET A 1 -6.95 4.88 16.66
N ALA A 2 -7.49 4.19 15.63
CA ALA A 2 -6.90 4.28 14.30
C ALA A 2 -7.03 5.74 13.82
N ASP A 3 -5.89 6.28 13.41
CA ASP A 3 -5.59 7.70 13.26
C ASP A 3 -6.63 8.48 12.43
N ALA A 4 -7.06 9.63 12.94
CA ALA A 4 -8.03 10.50 12.28
C ALA A 4 -7.53 10.96 10.90
N ALA A 5 -6.21 11.07 10.73
CA ALA A 5 -5.58 11.38 9.45
C ALA A 5 -5.80 10.26 8.41
N ALA A 6 -5.57 9.00 8.78
CA ALA A 6 -5.80 7.86 7.90
C ALA A 6 -7.28 7.73 7.48
N ARG A 7 -8.21 8.01 8.41
CA ARG A 7 -9.65 8.01 8.11
C ARG A 7 -10.05 9.12 7.14
N ARG A 8 -9.47 10.32 7.28
CA ARG A 8 -9.72 11.45 6.37
C ARG A 8 -9.15 11.17 4.98
N ALA A 9 -7.92 10.68 4.89
CA ALA A 9 -7.29 10.34 3.62
C ALA A 9 -8.13 9.33 2.83
N VAL A 10 -8.69 8.32 3.50
CA VAL A 10 -9.54 7.31 2.86
C VAL A 10 -10.93 7.83 2.48
N ALA A 11 -11.48 8.79 3.24
CA ALA A 11 -12.79 9.36 2.94
C ALA A 11 -12.81 10.13 1.60
N GLU A 12 -11.67 10.64 1.16
CA GLU A 12 -11.51 11.35 -0.11
C GLU A 12 -11.18 10.42 -1.30
N LEU A 13 -10.93 9.13 -1.05
CA LEU A 13 -10.60 8.20 -2.12
C LEU A 13 -11.84 7.81 -2.93
N PRO A 14 -11.73 7.78 -4.27
CA PRO A 14 -12.78 7.21 -5.11
C PRO A 14 -13.02 5.74 -4.76
N LEU A 15 -14.26 5.37 -4.48
CA LEU A 15 -14.67 3.98 -4.30
C LEU A 15 -14.80 3.28 -5.66
N LEU A 16 -14.31 2.05 -5.73
CA LEU A 16 -14.35 1.22 -6.92
C LEU A 16 -15.70 0.49 -7.02
N ARG A 17 -16.07 0.07 -8.23
CA ARG A 17 -17.37 -0.57 -8.49
C ARG A 17 -17.22 -1.93 -9.15
N ALA A 18 -16.26 -2.09 -10.06
CA ALA A 18 -16.08 -3.32 -10.80
C ALA A 18 -15.64 -4.47 -9.86
N PRO A 19 -16.45 -5.53 -9.69
CA PRO A 19 -16.10 -6.68 -8.86
C PRO A 19 -15.27 -7.71 -9.64
N ALA A 20 -14.28 -7.25 -10.40
CA ALA A 20 -13.53 -8.06 -11.35
C ALA A 20 -12.08 -8.28 -10.91
N GLY A 21 -11.60 -9.51 -11.11
CA GLY A 21 -10.22 -9.91 -10.87
C GLY A 21 -9.46 -10.18 -12.17
N PRO A 22 -8.15 -10.49 -12.09
CA PRO A 22 -7.28 -10.60 -13.28
C PRO A 22 -7.66 -11.73 -14.27
N ARG A 23 -8.58 -12.63 -13.91
CA ARG A 23 -9.10 -13.66 -14.82
C ARG A 23 -10.29 -13.21 -15.67
N ASP A 24 -10.99 -12.16 -15.25
CA ASP A 24 -12.12 -11.59 -15.98
C ASP A 24 -11.58 -10.54 -16.95
N ARG A 25 -11.31 -10.90 -18.20
CA ARG A 25 -10.57 -10.02 -19.14
C ARG A 25 -11.21 -8.64 -19.31
N GLU A 26 -12.50 -8.58 -19.58
CA GLU A 26 -13.21 -7.32 -19.82
C GLU A 26 -13.45 -6.56 -18.52
N GLY A 27 -13.92 -7.25 -17.48
CA GLY A 27 -14.13 -6.62 -16.16
C GLY A 27 -12.83 -6.13 -15.53
N TRP A 28 -11.72 -6.83 -15.76
CA TRP A 28 -10.40 -6.44 -15.25
C TRP A 28 -9.92 -5.13 -15.87
N ALA A 29 -10.13 -4.93 -17.18
CA ALA A 29 -9.76 -3.68 -17.83
C ALA A 29 -10.57 -2.49 -17.29
N GLU A 30 -11.85 -2.69 -16.91
CA GLU A 30 -12.64 -1.69 -16.21
C GLU A 30 -12.12 -1.45 -14.79
N ARG A 31 -11.91 -2.52 -14.03
CA ARG A 31 -11.36 -2.45 -12.67
C ARG A 31 -10.02 -1.71 -12.64
N LEU A 32 -9.11 -2.03 -13.55
CA LEU A 32 -7.78 -1.44 -13.62
C LEU A 32 -7.85 0.07 -13.91
N ARG A 33 -8.80 0.52 -14.75
CA ARG A 33 -9.08 1.95 -14.95
C ARG A 33 -9.52 2.64 -13.65
N GLU A 34 -10.37 1.99 -12.86
CA GLU A 34 -10.77 2.49 -11.55
C GLU A 34 -9.59 2.54 -10.56
N GLU A 35 -8.73 1.53 -10.54
CA GLU A 35 -7.51 1.48 -9.70
C GLU A 35 -6.57 2.63 -10.00
N TYR A 36 -6.24 2.85 -11.28
CA TYR A 36 -5.39 3.95 -11.70
C TYR A 36 -5.98 5.30 -11.31
N ARG A 37 -7.29 5.50 -11.54
CA ARG A 37 -7.96 6.74 -11.15
C ARG A 37 -7.89 6.99 -9.65
N ALA A 38 -8.12 5.96 -8.83
CA ALA A 38 -8.03 6.06 -7.39
C ALA A 38 -6.60 6.35 -6.90
N LEU A 39 -5.59 5.70 -7.49
CA LEU A 39 -4.18 5.94 -7.16
C LEU A 39 -3.72 7.35 -7.55
N ILE A 40 -4.06 7.81 -8.75
CA ILE A 40 -3.75 9.16 -9.23
C ILE A 40 -4.37 10.19 -8.30
N GLN A 41 -5.66 10.05 -7.97
CA GLN A 41 -6.33 10.96 -7.05
C GLN A 41 -5.65 10.97 -5.67
N TYR A 42 -5.25 9.79 -5.17
CA TYR A 42 -4.58 9.71 -3.87
C TYR A 42 -3.24 10.45 -3.88
N VAL A 43 -2.41 10.25 -4.90
CA VAL A 43 -1.13 10.93 -5.07
C VAL A 43 -1.33 12.45 -5.23
N GLU A 44 -2.33 12.88 -5.99
CA GLU A 44 -2.67 14.30 -6.12
C GLU A 44 -3.09 14.93 -4.79
N ASN A 45 -3.90 14.21 -3.98
CA ASN A 45 -4.28 14.67 -2.64
C ASN A 45 -3.06 14.81 -1.74
N ASN A 46 -2.20 13.78 -1.74
CA ASN A 46 -0.98 13.79 -0.93
C ASN A 46 -0.05 14.95 -1.32
N LYS A 47 0.15 15.19 -2.62
CA LYS A 47 0.95 16.33 -3.11
C LYS A 47 0.37 17.67 -2.71
N ARG A 48 -0.95 17.85 -2.83
CA ARG A 48 -1.62 19.10 -2.39
C ARG A 48 -1.49 19.34 -0.89
N ALA A 49 -1.40 18.27 -0.10
CA ALA A 49 -1.24 18.30 1.34
C ALA A 49 0.24 18.25 1.79
N ASP A 50 1.21 18.26 0.88
CA ASP A 50 2.65 18.07 1.16
C ASP A 50 2.97 16.81 1.98
N THR A 51 2.27 15.72 1.66
CA THR A 51 2.39 14.40 2.30
C THR A 51 2.63 13.29 1.27
N ASP A 52 3.22 13.62 0.12
CA ASP A 52 3.57 12.62 -0.90
C ASP A 52 4.53 11.59 -0.32
N TRP A 53 4.24 10.30 -0.49
CA TRP A 53 4.93 9.21 0.21
C TRP A 53 5.15 7.94 -0.60
N PHE A 54 4.63 7.84 -1.84
CA PHE A 54 4.87 6.68 -2.68
C PHE A 54 4.71 6.95 -4.19
N ARG A 55 5.27 6.04 -4.99
CA ARG A 55 5.00 5.88 -6.41
C ARG A 55 4.81 4.40 -6.72
N LEU A 56 3.85 4.10 -7.58
CA LEU A 56 3.51 2.74 -8.01
C LEU A 56 3.27 2.71 -9.51
N GLU A 57 3.77 1.65 -10.12
CA GLU A 57 3.59 1.32 -11.54
C GLU A 57 3.23 -0.16 -11.64
N SER A 58 2.64 -0.57 -12.77
CA SER A 58 2.34 -1.97 -13.05
C SER A 58 2.98 -2.44 -14.35
N ASN A 59 3.07 -3.75 -14.51
CA ASN A 59 3.22 -4.34 -15.84
C ASN A 59 1.99 -4.00 -16.74
N PRO A 60 2.09 -4.17 -18.07
CA PRO A 60 0.99 -3.87 -18.99
C PRO A 60 -0.34 -4.57 -18.65
N GLU A 61 -0.28 -5.76 -18.06
CA GLU A 61 -1.45 -6.54 -17.66
C GLU A 61 -2.07 -6.09 -16.33
N GLY A 62 -1.40 -5.22 -15.57
CA GLY A 62 -1.85 -4.76 -14.25
C GLY A 62 -1.78 -5.82 -13.15
N THR A 63 -1.14 -6.96 -13.39
CA THR A 63 -1.11 -8.10 -12.46
C THR A 63 0.09 -8.09 -11.52
N ARG A 64 1.14 -7.31 -11.84
CA ARG A 64 2.34 -7.12 -11.06
C ARG A 64 2.55 -5.64 -10.85
N TRP A 65 2.74 -5.24 -9.61
CA TRP A 65 2.95 -3.85 -9.23
C TRP A 65 4.28 -3.71 -8.51
N PHE A 66 4.98 -2.63 -8.81
CA PHE A 66 6.27 -2.31 -8.23
C PHE A 66 6.41 -0.80 -8.13
N GLY A 67 7.29 -0.35 -7.25
CA GLY A 67 7.53 1.06 -7.06
C GLY A 67 8.35 1.34 -5.82
N ARG A 68 8.14 2.52 -5.26
CA ARG A 68 8.84 2.95 -4.05
C ARG A 68 7.90 3.66 -3.10
N CYS A 69 8.12 3.46 -1.81
CA CYS A 69 7.55 4.32 -0.78
C CYS A 69 8.67 5.00 0.00
N TRP A 70 8.35 6.10 0.66
CA TRP A 70 9.28 6.76 1.56
C TRP A 70 8.59 7.22 2.84
N TYR A 71 9.39 7.34 3.89
CA TYR A 71 8.96 7.74 5.22
C TYR A 71 9.93 8.79 5.77
N ILE A 72 9.38 9.90 6.27
CA ILE A 72 10.17 10.98 6.87
C ILE A 72 10.23 10.74 8.37
N HIS A 73 11.43 10.60 8.91
CA HIS A 73 11.68 10.47 10.35
C HIS A 73 12.86 11.36 10.73
N GLU A 74 12.67 12.24 11.72
CA GLU A 74 13.71 13.19 12.16
C GLU A 74 14.35 13.99 11.00
N LEU A 75 13.52 14.50 10.09
CA LEU A 75 13.91 15.25 8.88
C LEU A 75 14.73 14.44 7.85
N LEU A 76 14.86 13.13 8.02
CA LEU A 76 15.53 12.23 7.09
C LEU A 76 14.51 11.41 6.29
N LYS A 77 14.76 11.25 4.98
CA LYS A 77 13.87 10.54 4.05
C LYS A 77 14.36 9.12 3.82
N TYR A 78 13.70 8.15 4.43
CA TYR A 78 13.95 6.73 4.20
C TYR A 78 13.12 6.24 3.01
N GLU A 79 13.76 5.63 2.02
CA GLU A 79 13.10 5.19 0.78
C GLU A 79 13.30 3.69 0.58
N PHE A 80 12.22 2.97 0.26
CA PHE A 80 12.21 1.51 0.11
C PHE A 80 11.53 1.11 -1.20
N ASN A 81 12.06 0.08 -1.86
CA ASN A 81 11.38 -0.56 -2.97
C ASN A 81 10.24 -1.44 -2.46
N ILE A 82 9.11 -1.39 -3.15
CA ILE A 82 7.92 -2.19 -2.85
C ILE A 82 7.48 -2.95 -4.09
N GLU A 83 6.94 -4.15 -3.87
CA GLU A 83 6.37 -4.99 -4.94
C GLU A 83 5.24 -5.87 -4.42
N PHE A 84 4.30 -6.20 -5.31
CA PHE A 84 3.25 -7.19 -5.05
C PHE A 84 2.61 -7.69 -6.35
N GLU A 85 2.02 -8.88 -6.27
CA GLU A 85 1.19 -9.43 -7.35
C GLU A 85 -0.29 -9.36 -6.96
N ILE A 86 -1.15 -9.16 -7.96
CA ILE A 86 -2.60 -9.19 -7.79
C ILE A 86 -3.04 -10.65 -7.66
N PRO A 87 -3.67 -11.06 -6.53
CA PRO A 87 -4.13 -12.43 -6.38
C PRO A 87 -5.26 -12.72 -7.37
N VAL A 88 -5.39 -13.99 -7.78
CA VAL A 88 -6.48 -14.43 -8.67
C VAL A 88 -7.87 -14.12 -8.10
N THR A 89 -7.99 -14.12 -6.78
CA THR A 89 -9.22 -13.83 -6.02
C THR A 89 -9.42 -12.34 -5.74
N TYR A 90 -8.60 -11.44 -6.30
CA TYR A 90 -8.81 -10.00 -6.23
C TYR A 90 -10.15 -9.62 -6.90
N PRO A 91 -10.93 -8.66 -6.35
CA PRO A 91 -10.69 -7.86 -5.15
C PRO A 91 -11.10 -8.53 -3.83
N GLY A 92 -11.59 -9.76 -3.85
CA GLY A 92 -11.98 -10.51 -2.65
C GLY A 92 -10.81 -10.72 -1.67
N THR A 93 -9.59 -10.89 -2.18
CA THR A 93 -8.36 -10.95 -1.38
C THR A 93 -7.48 -9.74 -1.65
N ALA A 94 -7.03 -9.06 -0.59
CA ALA A 94 -6.07 -7.98 -0.69
C ALA A 94 -4.68 -8.50 -1.17
N PRO A 95 -3.96 -7.77 -2.03
CA PRO A 95 -2.58 -8.07 -2.35
C PRO A 95 -1.66 -8.03 -1.12
N GLU A 96 -0.60 -8.83 -1.14
CA GLU A 96 0.42 -8.87 -0.09
C GLU A 96 1.62 -8.01 -0.51
N ILE A 97 1.77 -6.84 0.10
CA ILE A 97 2.90 -5.93 -0.17
C ILE A 97 4.19 -6.52 0.39
N ALA A 98 5.23 -6.58 -0.43
CA ALA A 98 6.57 -6.92 -0.02
C ALA A 98 7.49 -5.70 -0.01
N ILE A 99 8.37 -5.64 1.00
CA ILE A 99 9.50 -4.73 1.11
C ILE A 99 10.75 -5.60 1.32
N PRO A 100 11.36 -6.14 0.25
CA PRO A 100 12.45 -7.11 0.35
C PRO A 100 13.63 -6.63 1.20
N GLU A 101 13.91 -5.32 1.18
CA GLU A 101 15.01 -4.68 1.92
C GLU A 101 14.87 -4.75 3.46
N LEU A 102 13.66 -5.06 3.94
CA LEU A 102 13.35 -5.17 5.36
C LEU A 102 13.19 -6.62 5.84
N ASP A 103 13.37 -7.61 4.95
CA ASP A 103 13.23 -9.03 5.30
C ASP A 103 14.17 -9.41 6.46
N GLY A 104 13.62 -10.09 7.45
CA GLY A 104 14.33 -10.49 8.67
C GLY A 104 14.66 -9.37 9.67
N LYS A 105 14.31 -8.10 9.39
CA LYS A 105 14.59 -6.97 10.31
C LYS A 105 13.47 -6.69 11.31
N THR A 106 12.24 -7.13 11.03
CA THR A 106 11.09 -6.99 11.93
C THR A 106 10.32 -8.30 12.05
N ALA A 107 9.71 -8.52 13.23
CA ALA A 107 8.77 -9.61 13.47
C ALA A 107 7.41 -9.39 12.77
N LYS A 108 7.10 -8.17 12.31
CA LYS A 108 5.86 -7.84 11.57
C LYS A 108 6.03 -8.02 10.06
N MET A 109 6.71 -9.09 9.68
CA MET A 109 6.99 -9.46 8.30
C MET A 109 6.99 -10.98 8.17
N TYR A 110 6.42 -11.49 7.08
CA TYR A 110 6.52 -12.87 6.67
C TYR A 110 7.75 -13.07 5.78
N ARG A 111 8.19 -14.33 5.63
CA ARG A 111 9.33 -14.70 4.80
C ARG A 111 9.22 -14.10 3.39
N GLY A 112 10.33 -13.52 2.91
CA GLY A 112 10.39 -12.91 1.58
C GLY A 112 9.90 -11.46 1.55
N GLY A 113 9.97 -10.76 2.69
CA GLY A 113 9.71 -9.31 2.73
C GLY A 113 8.24 -8.91 2.83
N LYS A 114 7.29 -9.85 2.87
CA LYS A 114 5.85 -9.55 2.88
C LYS A 114 5.41 -8.96 4.22
N ILE A 115 4.85 -7.76 4.22
CA ILE A 115 4.45 -7.10 5.46
C ILE A 115 3.29 -7.85 6.15
N CYS A 116 3.39 -7.98 7.47
CA CYS A 116 2.31 -8.53 8.28
C CYS A 116 1.37 -7.39 8.68
N LEU A 117 0.23 -7.29 7.98
CA LEU A 117 -0.82 -6.32 8.31
C LEU A 117 -1.52 -6.67 9.63
N SER A 118 -2.14 -5.67 10.26
CA SER A 118 -2.88 -5.89 11.50
C SER A 118 -4.08 -6.84 11.32
N ASP A 119 -4.46 -7.54 12.38
CA ASP A 119 -5.63 -8.43 12.39
C ASP A 119 -6.94 -7.69 12.05
N HIS A 120 -6.99 -6.38 12.26
CA HIS A 120 -8.12 -5.52 11.92
C HIS A 120 -8.24 -5.26 10.40
N PHE A 121 -7.16 -5.42 9.63
CA PHE A 121 -7.15 -5.09 8.21
C PHE A 121 -8.00 -6.08 7.39
N LYS A 122 -7.87 -7.39 7.63
CA LYS A 122 -8.61 -8.41 6.86
C LYS A 122 -10.13 -8.26 6.98
N PRO A 123 -10.73 -8.10 8.19
CA PRO A 123 -12.16 -7.84 8.33
C PRO A 123 -12.59 -6.51 7.71
N LEU A 124 -11.75 -5.46 7.80
CA LEU A 124 -12.04 -4.17 7.20
C LEU A 124 -12.10 -4.26 5.67
N TRP A 125 -11.13 -4.94 5.05
CA TRP A 125 -11.12 -5.21 3.61
C TRP A 125 -12.35 -5.99 3.18
N ALA A 126 -12.62 -7.13 3.84
CA ALA A 126 -13.72 -8.02 3.49
C ALA A 126 -15.09 -7.33 3.48
N ARG A 127 -15.35 -6.43 4.44
CA ARG A 127 -16.60 -5.66 4.53
C ARG A 127 -16.77 -4.62 3.42
N ASN A 128 -15.68 -4.23 2.77
CA ASN A 128 -15.66 -3.19 1.75
C ASN A 128 -15.38 -3.72 0.34
N VAL A 129 -15.34 -5.04 0.13
CA VAL A 129 -15.27 -5.61 -1.23
C VAL A 129 -16.58 -5.29 -1.97
N PRO A 130 -16.56 -4.84 -3.24
CA PRO A 130 -15.40 -4.58 -4.12
C PRO A 130 -14.89 -3.12 -4.11
N LYS A 131 -15.40 -2.29 -3.20
CA LYS A 131 -15.21 -0.83 -3.14
C LYS A 131 -13.78 -0.40 -2.85
N PHE A 132 -13.04 -1.21 -2.09
CA PHE A 132 -11.63 -0.98 -1.82
C PHE A 132 -10.76 -1.47 -2.97
N GLY A 133 -9.63 -0.78 -3.16
CA GLY A 133 -8.63 -1.05 -4.18
C GLY A 133 -7.22 -0.75 -3.71
N LEU A 134 -6.27 -0.60 -4.62
CA LEU A 134 -4.84 -0.42 -4.32
C LEU A 134 -4.56 0.87 -3.55
N ALA A 135 -5.22 1.97 -3.89
CA ALA A 135 -5.09 3.22 -3.12
C ALA A 135 -5.49 3.02 -1.64
N HIS A 136 -6.53 2.22 -1.39
CA HIS A 136 -7.00 1.88 -0.05
C HIS A 136 -6.01 0.96 0.67
N LEU A 137 -5.42 -0.02 -0.05
CA LEU A 137 -4.37 -0.87 0.49
C LEU A 137 -3.15 -0.05 0.94
N MET A 138 -2.75 0.94 0.14
CA MET A 138 -1.65 1.84 0.49
C MET A 138 -1.99 2.67 1.74
N ALA A 139 -3.15 3.31 1.76
CA ALA A 139 -3.56 4.19 2.85
C ALA A 139 -3.86 3.48 4.18
N LEU A 140 -4.46 2.28 4.14
CA LEU A 140 -4.94 1.55 5.33
C LEU A 140 -4.04 0.37 5.74
N GLY A 141 -3.21 -0.11 4.81
CA GLY A 141 -2.29 -1.21 5.04
C GLY A 141 -0.87 -0.72 5.24
N LEU A 142 -0.23 -0.30 4.14
CA LEU A 142 1.20 0.05 4.14
C LEU A 142 1.51 1.30 4.96
N GLY A 143 0.75 2.38 4.81
CA GLY A 143 0.99 3.64 5.53
C GLY A 143 1.05 3.45 7.06
N PRO A 144 0.03 2.84 7.69
CA PRO A 144 0.05 2.54 9.12
C PRO A 144 1.17 1.58 9.53
N TRP A 145 1.52 0.61 8.67
CA TRP A 145 2.64 -0.30 8.94
C TRP A 145 3.97 0.47 8.97
N LEU A 146 4.23 1.35 8.00
CA LEU A 146 5.43 2.19 7.96
C LEU A 146 5.53 3.10 9.19
N ALA A 147 4.41 3.69 9.61
CA ALA A 147 4.36 4.59 10.76
C ALA A 147 4.74 3.92 12.09
N VAL A 148 4.59 2.60 12.20
CA VAL A 148 4.97 1.82 13.39
C VAL A 148 6.36 1.23 13.23
N GLU A 149 6.62 0.58 12.11
CA GLU A 149 7.82 -0.27 11.95
C GLU A 149 9.06 0.54 11.59
N ILE A 150 8.97 1.60 10.78
CA ILE A 150 10.16 2.36 10.37
C ILE A 150 10.84 3.05 11.56
N PRO A 151 10.13 3.75 12.48
CA PRO A 151 10.75 4.31 13.68
C PRO A 151 11.38 3.24 14.58
N ASP A 152 10.74 2.08 14.75
CA ASP A 152 11.28 0.97 15.55
C ASP A 152 12.59 0.44 14.95
N LEU A 153 12.62 0.21 13.64
CA LEU A 153 13.81 -0.25 12.92
C LEU A 153 14.96 0.78 12.97
N ILE A 154 14.66 2.08 12.89
CA ILE A 154 15.65 3.16 13.04
C ILE A 154 16.23 3.15 14.46
N SER A 155 15.37 3.11 15.48
CA SER A 155 15.82 3.14 16.88
C SER A 155 16.67 1.93 17.27
N LYS A 156 16.41 0.77 16.66
CA LYS A 156 17.23 -0.45 16.79
C LYS A 156 18.50 -0.45 15.95
N GLY A 157 18.70 0.56 15.10
CA GLY A 157 19.86 0.65 14.19
C GLY A 157 19.87 -0.38 13.06
N LEU A 158 18.73 -1.01 12.77
CA LEU A 158 18.60 -2.06 11.73
C LEU A 158 18.45 -1.49 10.33
N ILE A 159 18.06 -0.21 10.23
CA ILE A 159 18.08 0.58 9.01
C ILE A 159 18.78 1.91 9.27
N GLN A 160 19.59 2.34 8.29
CA GLN A 160 20.33 3.60 8.36
C GLN A 160 19.98 4.44 7.14
N HIS A 161 20.05 5.76 7.30
CA HIS A 161 19.85 6.68 6.18
C HIS A 161 21.02 6.53 5.20
N LYS A 162 20.76 6.73 3.90
CA LYS A 162 21.77 6.56 2.84
C LYS A 162 22.99 7.49 2.96
N ASP A 163 22.83 8.58 3.71
CA ASP A 163 23.86 9.61 3.92
C ASP A 163 24.65 9.44 5.23
N LYS A 164 24.41 8.36 5.99
CA LYS A 164 25.26 7.93 7.11
C LYS A 164 26.27 6.89 6.62
#